data_AF-A0A1U7IY91-F1
#
_entry.id   AF-A0A1U7IY91-F1
#
_cell.length_a   1.000
_cell.length_b   1.000
_cell.length_c   1.000
_cell.angle_alpha   90.00
_cell.angle_beta   90.00
_cell.angle_gamma   90.00
#
_symmetry.space_group_name_H-M   'P 1'
#
loop_
_entity.id
_entity.type
_entity.pdbx_description
1 polymer ?
#
loop_
_entity_poly.entity_id
_entity_poly.type
_entity_poly.pdbx_seq_one_letter_code
_entity_poly.pdbx_strand_id
1 'polypeptide(L)'
;MTASIGWGEELRKTPRSEPLPADPTGQRLCEIFGHYPWSFIRADLPDDATAKAAWTTVNTYPLRPRVLWNQWQDANQLIGVRFTHDTRYALLDLDAGGDYCTAEGVAQIRAALETIGITRTLLIRSSWSGGLHLYLPFAELVNTFNLAVTLKECLQSQGFRLQAGQLEIFPNVKAYGVQTFIEYMGHRLPLQPGSGSCLLDDALNPIGSSLARFFWLWDGAAGHQDMDALRHAMKIGRDNHRKRPKRRSHPVESWRYDLDLEITEGWTAYGQTNHLLKTIACYGRVFEGHEGQALIDYTLRIALTCPGYEQYCRHQHDIERKVTAWTRAVEGYYWPLGTTPTRDTSQPKNNLVPFNQQQAEDAQHRICTAYAELEEAGELPEQITARAKAIAQSAKVSQQTLYKHLSLWHPAHQESVIAQLASLLASEEVNSEARPESPEPREIKELHPLGGYMKGKALCAGDLGSDQNSFSPERGVRGDGPTFPQEAEPAAYDPALHEQIQHQIRSLGWSAPVIGQFIADQFGGKRWSELTEDERLFLLYHLRVVDR
;
A
#
# COMPACT_ATOMS: atom_id res chain seq x y z
N MET A 1 -27.53 14.95 20.84
CA MET A 1 -27.86 15.20 22.27
C MET A 1 -28.28 13.84 22.81
N THR A 2 -27.62 13.20 23.78
CA THR A 2 -26.82 13.70 24.90
C THR A 2 -25.78 12.65 25.33
N ALA A 3 -24.58 13.14 25.58
CA ALA A 3 -23.70 12.80 26.71
C ALA A 3 -23.43 11.31 27.05
N SER A 4 -22.30 10.78 26.55
CA SER A 4 -21.55 9.74 27.27
C SER A 4 -20.76 10.37 28.42
N ILE A 5 -21.22 10.17 29.65
CA ILE A 5 -20.41 10.28 30.87
C ILE A 5 -20.18 8.86 31.39
N GLY A 6 -18.93 8.56 31.75
CA GLY A 6 -18.62 7.56 32.76
C GLY A 6 -18.01 6.25 32.25
N TRP A 7 -16.78 6.30 31.74
CA TRP A 7 -15.85 5.21 32.03
C TRP A 7 -15.46 5.33 33.50
N GLY A 8 -15.62 4.22 34.21
CA GLY A 8 -15.52 4.12 35.66
C GLY A 8 -14.26 4.72 36.25
N GLU A 9 -14.47 5.34 37.41
CA GLU A 9 -13.49 5.67 38.44
C GLU A 9 -12.81 4.39 38.97
N GLU A 10 -12.00 3.73 38.15
CA GLU A 10 -10.79 3.14 38.70
C GLU A 10 -9.78 4.26 38.85
N LEU A 11 -9.12 4.34 40.00
CA LEU A 11 -8.05 5.26 40.39
C LEU A 11 -6.94 5.37 39.34
N ARG A 12 -7.23 6.02 38.21
CA ARG A 12 -6.23 6.56 37.30
C ARG A 12 -5.61 7.71 38.07
N LYS A 13 -4.45 7.45 38.66
CA LYS A 13 -3.49 8.52 38.99
C LYS A 13 -3.53 9.50 37.83
N THR A 14 -4.03 10.72 38.07
CA THR A 14 -3.94 11.80 37.10
C THR A 14 -2.50 11.79 36.58
N PRO A 15 -2.28 11.62 35.26
CA PRO A 15 -0.92 11.69 34.73
C PRO A 15 -0.33 12.99 35.26
N ARG A 16 0.82 12.90 35.95
CA ARG A 16 1.53 14.09 36.43
C ARG A 16 1.62 15.04 35.25
N SER A 17 0.93 16.19 35.31
CA SER A 17 0.97 17.18 34.25
C SER A 17 2.43 17.48 33.97
N GLU A 18 2.89 17.21 32.75
CA GLU A 18 4.27 17.52 32.41
C GLU A 18 4.50 19.02 32.62
N PRO A 19 5.64 19.40 33.21
CA PRO A 19 5.87 20.79 33.57
C PRO A 19 5.95 21.64 32.30
N LEU A 20 5.10 22.65 32.21
CA LEU A 20 5.08 23.59 31.09
C LEU A 20 6.25 24.59 31.17
N PRO A 21 6.56 25.29 30.06
CA PRO A 21 7.48 26.44 30.07
C PRO A 21 7.04 27.54 31.04
N ALA A 22 7.99 28.32 31.56
CA ALA A 22 7.67 29.49 32.37
C ALA A 22 7.10 30.64 31.51
N ASP A 23 7.52 30.73 30.25
CA ASP A 23 7.04 31.73 29.30
C ASP A 23 5.58 31.45 28.90
N PRO A 24 4.65 32.42 29.05
CA PRO A 24 3.24 32.25 28.68
C PRO A 24 3.02 31.91 27.19
N THR A 25 3.84 32.47 26.30
CA THR A 25 3.82 32.15 24.87
C THR A 25 4.25 30.71 24.63
N GLY A 26 5.27 30.26 25.36
CA GLY A 26 5.72 28.87 25.33
C GLY A 26 4.67 27.89 25.86
N GLN A 27 3.94 28.27 26.92
CA GLN A 27 2.79 27.49 27.41
C GLN A 27 1.71 27.35 26.32
N ARG A 28 1.36 28.46 25.66
CA ARG A 28 0.35 28.47 24.59
C ARG A 28 0.76 27.65 23.37
N LEU A 29 2.03 27.71 22.98
CA LEU A 29 2.58 26.86 21.91
C LEU A 29 2.41 25.38 22.26
N CYS A 30 2.76 24.98 23.48
CA CYS A 30 2.64 23.60 23.93
C CYS A 30 1.17 23.16 24.06
N GLU A 31 0.28 24.07 24.46
CA GLU A 31 -1.15 23.80 24.55
C GLU A 31 -1.75 23.47 23.18
N ILE A 32 -1.33 24.17 22.12
CA ILE A 32 -1.89 23.98 20.77
C ILE A 32 -1.21 22.82 20.03
N PHE A 33 0.13 22.74 20.09
CA PHE A 33 0.93 21.85 19.25
C PHE A 33 1.53 20.64 20.00
N GLY A 34 1.48 20.63 21.34
CA GLY A 34 2.15 19.63 22.18
C GLY A 34 1.34 18.36 22.48
N HIS A 35 0.22 18.13 21.79
CA HIS A 35 -0.68 17.01 22.10
C HIS A 35 -0.18 15.63 21.67
N TYR A 36 0.69 15.55 20.65
CA TYR A 36 1.30 14.29 20.20
C TYR A 36 2.82 14.34 20.40
N PRO A 37 3.34 13.81 21.52
CA PRO A 37 4.76 13.97 21.86
C PRO A 37 5.68 12.98 21.11
N TRP A 38 5.15 11.96 20.44
CA TRP A 38 5.94 10.93 19.78
C TRP A 38 6.18 11.25 18.31
N SER A 39 7.23 10.66 17.72
CA SER A 39 7.53 10.73 16.29
C SER A 39 7.55 12.16 15.72
N PHE A 40 7.97 13.13 16.51
CA PHE A 40 8.11 14.52 16.06
C PHE A 40 9.20 14.62 14.99
N ILE A 41 9.18 15.69 14.20
CA ILE A 41 10.17 15.89 13.13
C ILE A 41 11.12 17.03 13.50
N ARG A 42 12.37 16.91 13.09
CA ARG A 42 13.37 17.97 13.23
C ARG A 42 14.30 18.05 12.03
N ALA A 43 14.87 19.21 11.79
CA ALA A 43 15.93 19.44 10.82
C ALA A 43 16.85 20.54 11.34
N ASP A 44 18.11 20.56 10.91
CA ASP A 44 18.93 21.76 11.06
C ASP A 44 18.44 22.81 10.06
N LEU A 45 18.52 24.09 10.44
CA LEU A 45 18.19 25.17 9.53
C LEU A 45 19.25 25.24 8.42
N PRO A 46 18.87 25.18 7.13
CA PRO A 46 19.85 25.27 6.05
C PRO A 46 20.57 26.63 6.00
N ASP A 47 21.88 26.62 5.75
CA ASP A 47 22.67 27.84 5.55
C ASP A 47 22.25 28.62 4.30
N ASP A 48 21.78 27.91 3.27
CA ASP A 48 21.23 28.47 2.04
C ASP A 48 19.70 28.56 2.14
N ALA A 49 19.18 29.78 2.00
CA ALA A 49 17.75 30.09 2.01
C ALA A 49 16.92 29.34 0.95
N THR A 50 17.56 28.84 -0.11
CA THR A 50 16.92 28.08 -1.19
C THR A 50 16.99 26.56 -1.00
N ALA A 51 17.83 26.08 -0.08
CA ALA A 51 17.98 24.66 0.20
C ALA A 51 16.80 24.10 1.00
N LYS A 52 16.39 22.88 0.67
CA LYS A 52 15.34 22.17 1.42
C LYS A 52 15.89 21.64 2.74
N ALA A 53 15.12 21.80 3.82
CA ALA A 53 15.47 21.26 5.13
C ALA A 53 15.45 19.71 5.10
N ALA A 54 16.51 19.11 5.65
CA ALA A 54 16.65 17.66 5.76
C ALA A 54 15.89 17.12 6.98
N TRP A 55 14.57 16.96 6.82
CA TRP A 55 13.70 16.48 7.90
C TRP A 55 14.00 15.04 8.32
N THR A 56 14.13 14.83 9.63
CA THR A 56 14.27 13.53 10.27
C THR A 56 13.15 13.31 11.28
N THR A 57 12.66 12.07 11.39
CA THR A 57 11.66 11.70 12.41
C THR A 57 12.37 11.18 13.65
N VAL A 58 12.00 11.70 14.82
CA VAL A 58 12.51 11.26 16.13
C VAL A 58 11.40 10.51 16.86
N ASN A 59 11.55 9.20 16.95
CA ASN A 59 10.59 8.29 17.60
C ASN A 59 11.16 7.56 18.82
N THR A 60 12.41 7.84 19.19
CA THR A 60 13.13 7.16 20.27
C THR A 60 12.74 7.65 21.67
N TYR A 61 12.15 8.84 21.80
CA TYR A 61 11.70 9.42 23.06
C TYR A 61 10.57 10.44 22.83
N PRO A 62 9.74 10.73 23.85
CA PRO A 62 8.67 11.72 23.73
C PRO A 62 9.21 13.15 23.84
N LEU A 63 8.66 14.05 23.05
CA LEU A 63 8.91 15.48 23.07
C LEU A 63 8.18 16.14 24.25
N ARG A 64 8.94 16.54 25.27
CA ARG A 64 8.39 17.21 26.47
C ARG A 64 8.13 18.70 26.21
N PRO A 65 7.10 19.34 26.83
CA PRO A 65 6.74 20.74 26.59
C PRO A 65 7.89 21.75 26.69
N ARG A 66 8.72 21.65 27.74
CA ARG A 66 9.89 22.54 27.89
C ARG A 66 10.95 22.34 26.81
N VAL A 67 11.10 21.11 26.32
CA VAL A 67 12.03 20.78 25.23
C VAL A 67 11.48 21.28 23.90
N LEU A 68 10.19 21.09 23.64
CA LEU A 68 9.47 21.67 22.50
C LEU A 68 9.68 23.19 22.44
N TRP A 69 9.46 23.89 23.56
CA TRP A 69 9.67 25.33 23.62
C TRP A 69 11.13 25.72 23.36
N ASN A 70 12.08 25.04 24.02
CA ASN A 70 13.50 25.32 23.82
C ASN A 70 13.97 25.09 22.37
N GLN A 71 13.54 23.99 21.74
CA GLN A 71 13.87 23.69 20.34
C GLN A 71 13.18 24.67 19.38
N TRP A 72 11.95 25.10 19.68
CA TRP A 72 11.28 26.13 18.88
C TRP A 72 12.05 27.47 18.93
N GLN A 73 12.71 27.80 20.04
CA GLN A 73 13.50 29.03 20.20
C GLN A 73 14.88 28.96 19.52
N ASP A 74 15.36 27.77 19.19
CA ASP A 74 16.68 27.59 18.57
C ASP A 74 16.66 28.09 17.12
N ALA A 75 17.46 29.12 16.83
CA ALA A 75 17.52 29.71 15.50
C ALA A 75 18.25 28.84 14.46
N ASN A 76 18.93 27.78 14.90
CA ASN A 76 19.68 26.87 14.04
C ASN A 76 18.94 25.56 13.80
N GLN A 77 17.75 25.37 14.40
CA GLN A 77 16.98 24.15 14.28
C GLN A 77 15.54 24.44 13.87
N LEU A 78 14.96 23.46 13.21
CA LEU A 78 13.55 23.40 12.87
C LEU A 78 12.94 22.19 13.57
N ILE A 79 11.77 22.41 14.16
CA ILE A 79 10.94 21.39 14.77
C ILE A 79 9.54 21.38 14.14
N GLY A 80 8.94 20.20 14.10
CA GLY A 80 7.58 19.96 13.67
C GLY A 80 6.91 18.85 14.46
N VAL A 81 5.58 18.87 14.46
CA VAL A 81 4.73 17.96 15.25
C VAL A 81 3.78 17.20 14.34
N ARG A 82 3.13 16.18 14.91
CA ARG A 82 2.09 15.39 14.24
C ARG A 82 0.76 15.58 14.96
N PHE A 83 -0.33 15.26 14.27
CA PHE A 83 -1.66 15.30 14.88
C PHE A 83 -1.94 14.04 15.70
N THR A 84 -2.82 14.19 16.69
CA THR A 84 -3.40 13.08 17.47
C THR A 84 -4.83 12.75 16.98
N HIS A 85 -5.60 11.99 17.77
CA HIS A 85 -6.98 11.61 17.45
C HIS A 85 -7.91 12.82 17.23
N ASP A 86 -7.75 13.87 18.03
CA ASP A 86 -8.49 15.12 17.93
C ASP A 86 -7.54 16.32 17.82
N THR A 87 -8.00 17.40 17.19
CA THR A 87 -7.19 18.59 16.93
C THR A 87 -8.03 19.87 17.06
N ARG A 88 -7.37 20.99 17.32
CA ARG A 88 -7.94 22.34 17.31
C ARG A 88 -7.51 23.15 16.07
N TYR A 89 -6.88 22.51 15.10
CA TYR A 89 -6.50 23.17 13.87
C TYR A 89 -6.30 22.21 12.71
N ALA A 90 -6.28 22.79 11.52
CA ALA A 90 -5.63 22.24 10.35
C ALA A 90 -4.64 23.25 9.78
N LEU A 91 -3.83 22.78 8.83
CA LEU A 91 -2.83 23.54 8.11
C LEU A 91 -2.88 23.09 6.64
N LEU A 92 -2.86 24.05 5.72
CA LEU A 92 -2.54 23.80 4.31
C LEU A 92 -1.13 24.32 4.05
N ASP A 93 -0.30 23.48 3.43
CA ASP A 93 1.06 23.85 3.04
C ASP A 93 1.08 24.06 1.52
N LEU A 94 1.53 25.23 1.10
CA LEU A 94 1.59 25.67 -0.28
C LEU A 94 3.06 25.95 -0.62
N ASP A 95 3.64 25.09 -1.42
CA ASP A 95 5.05 25.21 -1.78
C ASP A 95 5.29 26.38 -2.73
N ALA A 96 6.45 27.03 -2.56
CA ALA A 96 6.89 28.10 -3.44
C ALA A 96 6.95 27.65 -4.90
N GLY A 97 6.33 28.42 -5.80
CA GLY A 97 6.23 28.09 -7.22
C GLY A 97 5.12 27.09 -7.57
N GLY A 98 4.36 26.59 -6.58
CA GLY A 98 3.14 25.82 -6.82
C GLY A 98 1.97 26.71 -7.29
N ASP A 99 1.02 26.09 -8.00
CA ASP A 99 -0.10 26.77 -8.67
C ASP A 99 -0.90 27.73 -7.76
N TYR A 100 -1.00 27.39 -6.48
CA TYR A 100 -1.85 28.10 -5.51
C TYR A 100 -1.07 29.02 -4.57
N CYS A 101 0.27 29.06 -4.65
CA CYS A 101 1.14 29.89 -3.81
C CYS A 101 1.13 31.37 -4.27
N THR A 102 -0.07 31.94 -4.40
CA THR A 102 -0.34 33.31 -4.86
C THR A 102 -1.49 33.91 -4.06
N ALA A 103 -1.62 35.24 -4.05
CA ALA A 103 -2.72 35.91 -3.33
C ALA A 103 -4.10 35.44 -3.84
N GLU A 104 -4.24 35.27 -5.16
CA GLU A 104 -5.46 34.75 -5.78
C GLU A 104 -5.71 33.29 -5.41
N GLY A 105 -4.69 32.42 -5.48
CA GLY A 105 -4.81 31.02 -5.11
C GLY A 105 -5.23 30.84 -3.65
N VAL A 106 -4.63 31.62 -2.74
CA VAL A 106 -5.02 31.64 -1.32
C VAL A 106 -6.46 32.12 -1.14
N ALA A 107 -6.88 33.15 -1.87
CA ALA A 107 -8.26 33.65 -1.81
C ALA A 107 -9.27 32.60 -2.30
N GLN A 108 -8.97 31.89 -3.39
CA GLN A 108 -9.80 30.79 -3.91
C GLN A 108 -9.88 29.63 -2.90
N ILE A 109 -8.76 29.26 -2.27
CA ILE A 109 -8.74 28.24 -1.21
C ILE A 109 -9.61 28.68 -0.02
N ARG A 110 -9.52 29.94 0.42
CA ARG A 110 -10.35 30.46 1.51
C ARG A 110 -11.84 30.41 1.15
N ALA A 111 -12.21 30.84 -0.05
CA ALA A 111 -13.59 30.74 -0.53
C ALA A 111 -14.08 29.29 -0.53
N ALA A 112 -13.21 28.34 -0.90
CA ALA A 112 -13.54 26.92 -0.84
C ALA A 112 -13.77 26.43 0.60
N LEU A 113 -12.89 26.80 1.52
CA LEU A 113 -12.98 26.45 2.94
C LEU A 113 -14.22 27.05 3.62
N GLU A 114 -14.66 28.24 3.20
CA GLU A 114 -15.88 28.88 3.70
C GLU A 114 -17.13 27.99 3.47
N THR A 115 -17.18 27.24 2.36
CA THR A 115 -18.30 26.32 2.06
C THR A 115 -18.52 25.20 3.08
N ILE A 116 -17.48 24.89 3.86
CA ILE A 116 -17.52 23.88 4.93
C ILE A 116 -17.41 24.51 6.32
N GLY A 117 -17.66 25.81 6.46
CA GLY A 117 -17.69 26.52 7.75
C GLY A 117 -16.34 27.01 8.28
N ILE A 118 -15.27 26.94 7.47
CA ILE A 118 -13.97 27.50 7.82
C ILE A 118 -13.87 28.91 7.23
N THR A 119 -14.18 29.92 8.03
CA THR A 119 -14.42 31.31 7.62
C THR A 119 -13.25 32.25 7.92
N ARG A 120 -12.32 31.83 8.78
CA ARG A 120 -11.13 32.62 9.15
C ARG A 120 -9.88 31.76 9.14
N THR A 121 -8.78 32.33 8.66
CA THR A 121 -7.51 31.63 8.49
C THR A 121 -6.35 32.55 8.84
N LEU A 122 -5.21 31.98 9.24
CA LEU A 122 -3.97 32.73 9.44
C LEU A 122 -2.98 32.34 8.35
N LEU A 123 -2.48 33.34 7.63
CA LEU A 123 -1.48 33.12 6.60
C LEU A 123 -0.10 33.47 7.14
N ILE A 124 0.84 32.55 6.96
CA ILE A 124 2.25 32.80 7.21
C ILE A 124 3.08 32.40 6.00
N ARG A 125 4.19 33.10 5.78
CA ARG A 125 5.31 32.56 5.04
C ARG A 125 5.99 31.51 5.91
N SER A 126 6.23 30.31 5.38
CA SER A 126 6.83 29.20 6.12
C SER A 126 8.36 29.29 6.18
N SER A 127 9.01 29.80 5.14
CA SER A 127 10.47 29.90 5.03
C SER A 127 10.93 31.04 4.10
N TRP A 128 12.24 31.27 4.02
CA TRP A 128 12.84 32.20 3.05
C TRP A 128 12.60 31.82 1.58
N SER A 129 12.33 30.54 1.27
CA SER A 129 12.00 30.10 -0.09
C SER A 129 10.64 30.61 -0.58
N GLY A 130 9.80 31.14 0.31
CA GLY A 130 8.53 31.78 -0.06
C GLY A 130 7.30 30.87 0.04
N GLY A 131 7.44 29.64 0.53
CA GLY A 131 6.31 28.75 0.78
C GLY A 131 5.33 29.36 1.80
N LEU A 132 4.06 28.99 1.73
CA LEU A 132 2.99 29.53 2.56
C LEU A 132 2.35 28.43 3.39
N HIS A 133 2.07 28.75 4.65
CA HIS A 133 1.27 27.93 5.54
C HIS A 133 -0.02 28.67 5.86
N LEU A 134 -1.15 28.05 5.55
CA LEU A 134 -2.48 28.56 5.88
C LEU A 134 -3.05 27.77 7.07
N TYR A 135 -2.99 28.36 8.26
CA TYR A 135 -3.55 27.76 9.48
C TYR A 135 -5.05 27.99 9.58
N LEU A 136 -5.76 26.95 10.02
CA LEU A 136 -7.21 26.89 10.17
C LEU A 136 -7.56 26.58 11.65
N PRO A 137 -7.62 27.58 12.55
CA PRO A 137 -7.88 27.36 13.98
C PRO A 137 -9.34 27.06 14.30
N PHE A 138 -9.61 26.26 15.33
CA PHE A 138 -10.96 25.91 15.81
C PHE A 138 -11.13 26.17 17.31
N ALA A 139 -12.32 26.65 17.70
CA ALA A 139 -12.66 26.90 19.11
C ALA A 139 -12.79 25.62 19.96
N GLU A 140 -13.01 24.47 19.33
CA GLU A 140 -13.21 23.17 19.97
C GLU A 140 -12.37 22.07 19.33
N LEU A 141 -12.24 20.94 20.03
CA LEU A 141 -11.59 19.75 19.51
C LEU A 141 -12.50 19.09 18.48
N VAL A 142 -11.93 18.80 17.31
CA VAL A 142 -12.59 18.06 16.24
C VAL A 142 -11.81 16.79 15.92
N ASN A 143 -12.52 15.74 15.47
CA ASN A 143 -11.87 14.50 15.08
C ASN A 143 -10.94 14.73 13.88
N THR A 144 -9.65 14.44 14.07
CA THR A 144 -8.60 14.72 13.09
C THR A 144 -8.82 14.00 11.76
N PHE A 145 -9.30 12.75 11.78
CA PHE A 145 -9.50 11.97 10.55
C PHE A 145 -10.66 12.50 9.72
N ASN A 146 -11.81 12.76 10.37
CA ASN A 146 -12.97 13.33 9.69
C ASN A 146 -12.64 14.71 9.11
N LEU A 147 -11.85 15.52 9.83
CA LEU A 147 -11.37 16.80 9.35
C LEU A 147 -10.50 16.64 8.10
N ALA A 148 -9.51 15.74 8.13
CA ALA A 148 -8.65 15.45 6.98
C ALA A 148 -9.46 15.07 5.73
N VAL A 149 -10.45 14.18 5.89
CA VAL A 149 -11.34 13.75 4.81
C VAL A 149 -12.15 14.90 4.27
N THR A 150 -12.70 15.74 5.16
CA THR A 150 -13.53 16.89 4.78
C THR A 150 -12.75 17.92 3.99
N LEU A 151 -11.55 18.28 4.44
CA LEU A 151 -10.65 19.19 3.73
C LEU A 151 -10.30 18.65 2.35
N LYS A 152 -9.95 17.35 2.28
CA LYS A 152 -9.65 16.68 1.02
C LYS A 152 -10.81 16.75 0.04
N GLU A 153 -12.01 16.37 0.48
CA GLU A 153 -13.19 16.35 -0.39
C GLU A 153 -13.61 17.75 -0.81
N CYS A 154 -13.62 18.71 0.12
CA CYS A 154 -13.91 20.12 -0.14
C CYS A 154 -13.02 20.67 -1.25
N LEU A 155 -11.70 20.59 -1.07
CA LEU A 155 -10.74 21.13 -2.03
C LEU A 155 -10.81 20.38 -3.37
N GLN A 156 -10.87 19.05 -3.38
CA GLN A 156 -10.95 18.29 -4.63
C GLN A 156 -12.24 18.56 -5.41
N SER A 157 -13.38 18.70 -4.72
CA SER A 157 -14.67 19.00 -5.36
C SER A 157 -14.71 20.37 -6.04
N GLN A 158 -13.84 21.28 -5.60
CA GLN A 158 -13.70 22.63 -6.14
C GLN A 158 -12.53 22.75 -7.13
N GLY A 159 -11.96 21.62 -7.56
CA GLY A 159 -10.95 21.57 -8.63
C GLY A 159 -9.50 21.70 -8.15
N PHE A 160 -9.25 21.76 -6.84
CA PHE A 160 -7.88 21.84 -6.32
C PHE A 160 -7.14 20.50 -6.46
N ARG A 161 -5.89 20.57 -6.94
CA ARG A 161 -5.00 19.42 -7.05
C ARG A 161 -4.16 19.29 -5.78
N LEU A 162 -4.47 18.26 -5.00
CA LEU A 162 -3.72 17.93 -3.79
C LEU A 162 -2.56 17.01 -4.16
N GLN A 163 -1.35 17.55 -4.19
CA GLN A 163 -0.13 16.84 -4.57
C GLN A 163 1.03 17.29 -3.68
N ALA A 164 1.93 16.34 -3.40
CA ALA A 164 3.11 16.64 -2.62
C ALA A 164 4.01 17.62 -3.38
N GLY A 165 4.54 18.64 -2.70
CA GLY A 165 5.32 19.69 -3.35
C GLY A 165 4.49 20.79 -4.05
N GLN A 166 3.16 20.84 -3.85
CA GLN A 166 2.29 21.88 -4.40
C GLN A 166 1.26 22.39 -3.39
N LEU A 167 0.32 21.53 -2.99
CA LEU A 167 -0.72 21.82 -2.02
C LEU A 167 -0.96 20.56 -1.19
N GLU A 168 -0.44 20.59 0.04
CA GLU A 168 -0.56 19.51 1.01
C GLU A 168 -1.54 19.89 2.13
N ILE A 169 -2.23 18.88 2.67
CA ILE A 169 -3.21 19.07 3.75
C ILE A 169 -2.74 18.38 5.03
N PHE A 170 -2.87 19.09 6.14
CA PHE A 170 -2.46 18.66 7.46
C PHE A 170 -3.64 18.89 8.43
N PRO A 171 -4.26 17.85 8.99
CA PRO A 171 -3.92 16.43 8.87
C PRO A 171 -4.18 15.83 7.46
N ASN A 172 -3.34 14.86 7.07
CA ASN A 172 -3.52 14.10 5.85
C ASN A 172 -4.53 12.94 6.02
N VAL A 173 -5.20 12.54 4.95
CA VAL A 173 -6.07 11.35 4.96
C VAL A 173 -5.20 10.09 4.93
N LYS A 174 -4.98 9.49 6.09
CA LYS A 174 -4.21 8.25 6.25
C LYS A 174 -5.06 6.99 6.05
N ALA A 175 -4.41 5.87 5.70
CA ALA A 175 -5.07 4.57 5.71
C ALA A 175 -5.33 4.09 7.15
N TYR A 176 -6.29 3.17 7.30
CA TYR A 176 -6.48 2.45 8.55
C TYR A 176 -5.43 1.34 8.66
N GLY A 177 -4.60 1.40 9.69
CA GLY A 177 -3.61 0.36 9.98
C GLY A 177 -4.22 -0.77 10.80
N VAL A 178 -4.21 -2.00 10.27
CA VAL A 178 -4.75 -3.18 10.97
C VAL A 178 -3.75 -3.75 11.98
N GLN A 179 -2.46 -3.78 11.60
CA GLN A 179 -1.39 -4.35 12.42
C GLN A 179 -0.47 -3.29 13.04
N THR A 180 -0.33 -2.14 12.37
CA THR A 180 0.57 -1.07 12.79
C THR A 180 -0.18 0.25 12.85
N PHE A 181 0.09 1.03 13.89
CA PHE A 181 -0.46 2.38 13.99
C PHE A 181 0.16 3.26 12.91
N ILE A 182 -0.68 3.81 12.03
CA ILE A 182 -0.25 4.75 10.99
C ILE A 182 -0.39 6.17 11.55
N GLU A 183 0.69 6.93 11.53
CA GLU A 183 0.74 8.31 12.03
C GLU A 183 0.28 9.31 10.96
N TYR A 184 -0.20 10.47 11.39
CA TYR A 184 -0.37 11.59 10.46
C TYR A 184 0.99 12.14 10.03
N MET A 185 1.07 12.75 8.85
CA MET A 185 2.28 13.44 8.41
C MET A 185 2.61 14.58 9.37
N GLY A 186 3.91 14.77 9.61
CA GLY A 186 4.41 15.83 10.46
C GLY A 186 4.45 17.14 9.70
N HIS A 187 4.12 18.23 10.37
CA HIS A 187 4.25 19.57 9.81
C HIS A 187 5.15 20.42 10.70
N ARG A 188 5.79 21.41 10.09
CA ARG A 188 6.65 22.37 10.77
C ARG A 188 5.84 23.33 11.65
N LEU A 189 6.39 23.71 12.81
CA LEU A 189 5.80 24.73 13.70
C LEU A 189 5.92 26.16 13.14
N PRO A 190 4.97 27.05 13.45
CA PRO A 190 4.94 28.41 12.91
C PRO A 190 6.04 29.29 13.51
N LEU A 191 6.49 30.30 12.74
CA LEU A 191 7.29 31.44 13.20
C LEU A 191 8.62 31.10 13.90
N GLN A 192 9.21 29.94 13.62
CA GLN A 192 10.49 29.55 14.23
C GLN A 192 11.61 30.54 13.89
N PRO A 193 12.46 30.96 14.85
CA PRO A 193 13.55 31.91 14.63
C PRO A 193 14.52 31.50 13.52
N GLY A 194 15.19 32.47 12.89
CA GLY A 194 16.18 32.25 11.83
C GLY A 194 15.60 31.84 10.47
N SER A 195 14.41 31.23 10.46
CA SER A 195 13.88 30.54 9.28
C SER A 195 13.23 31.40 8.18
N GLY A 196 13.02 32.69 8.44
CA GLY A 196 12.30 33.58 7.54
C GLY A 196 10.78 33.50 7.63
N SER A 197 10.25 32.68 8.55
CA SER A 197 8.81 32.59 8.78
C SER A 197 8.24 33.88 9.36
N CYS A 198 7.15 34.38 8.77
CA CYS A 198 6.46 35.59 9.22
C CYS A 198 4.96 35.54 8.87
N LEU A 199 4.14 36.24 9.66
CA LEU A 199 2.74 36.51 9.36
C LEU A 199 2.64 37.36 8.10
N LEU A 200 1.63 37.08 7.28
CA LEU A 200 1.32 37.83 6.08
C LEU A 200 -0.09 38.44 6.13
N ASP A 201 -0.29 39.54 5.40
CA ASP A 201 -1.62 40.01 5.02
C ASP A 201 -2.15 39.28 3.78
N ASP A 202 -3.35 39.65 3.33
CA ASP A 202 -4.01 39.04 2.16
C ASP A 202 -3.31 39.33 0.82
N ALA A 203 -2.46 40.38 0.79
CA ALA A 203 -1.62 40.71 -0.35
C ALA A 203 -0.22 40.06 -0.26
N LEU A 204 -0.04 39.11 0.66
CA LEU A 204 1.21 38.40 0.93
C LEU A 204 2.35 39.28 1.47
N ASN A 205 2.04 40.47 2.00
CA ASN A 205 3.05 41.34 2.59
C ASN A 205 3.34 40.92 4.05
N PRO A 206 4.61 40.93 4.49
CA PRO A 206 4.96 40.64 5.88
C PRO A 206 4.35 41.64 6.88
N ILE A 207 3.65 41.14 7.89
CA ILE A 207 3.04 41.94 8.97
C ILE A 207 3.61 41.65 10.37
N GLY A 208 4.66 40.81 10.45
CA GLY A 208 5.43 40.56 11.67
C GLY A 208 5.76 39.09 11.89
N SER A 209 6.59 38.78 12.89
CA SER A 209 7.06 37.41 13.19
C SER A 209 6.86 37.01 14.66
N SER A 210 5.98 37.70 15.39
CA SER A 210 5.74 37.43 16.81
C SER A 210 4.71 36.31 17.02
N LEU A 211 5.06 35.30 17.82
CA LEU A 211 4.11 34.28 18.28
C LEU A 211 2.94 34.86 19.08
N ALA A 212 3.18 35.90 19.89
CA ALA A 212 2.09 36.53 20.65
C ALA A 212 1.03 37.13 19.71
N ARG A 213 1.47 37.76 18.61
CA ARG A 213 0.56 38.26 17.56
C ARG A 213 -0.13 37.12 16.83
N PHE A 214 0.60 36.04 16.52
CA PHE A 214 0.02 34.83 15.93
C PHE A 214 -1.09 34.25 16.80
N PHE A 215 -0.89 34.11 18.11
CA PHE A 215 -1.92 33.59 19.02
C PHE A 215 -3.11 34.54 19.18
N TRP A 216 -2.88 35.86 19.17
CA TRP A 216 -3.98 36.82 19.17
C TRP A 216 -4.87 36.68 17.92
N LEU A 217 -4.25 36.55 16.74
CA LEU A 217 -4.97 36.25 15.49
C LEU A 217 -5.64 34.88 15.52
N TRP A 218 -4.99 33.90 16.15
CA TRP A 218 -5.48 32.52 16.28
C TRP A 218 -6.78 32.47 17.05
N ASP A 219 -6.83 33.10 18.22
CA ASP A 219 -8.01 33.11 19.08
C ASP A 219 -9.17 33.84 18.37
N GLY A 220 -8.87 34.94 17.67
CA GLY A 220 -9.82 35.62 16.81
C GLY A 220 -10.38 34.70 15.73
N ALA A 221 -9.52 34.03 14.95
CA ALA A 221 -9.98 33.15 13.88
C ALA A 221 -10.77 31.93 14.41
N ALA A 222 -10.27 31.29 15.47
CA ALA A 222 -10.92 30.14 16.10
C ALA A 222 -12.35 30.46 16.57
N GLY A 223 -12.57 31.65 17.14
CA GLY A 223 -13.88 32.08 17.63
C GLY A 223 -14.90 32.46 16.56
N HIS A 224 -14.48 32.63 15.30
CA HIS A 224 -15.35 33.06 14.19
C HIS A 224 -15.68 31.95 13.19
N GLN A 225 -15.18 30.72 13.41
CA GLN A 225 -15.54 29.59 12.55
C GLN A 225 -17.02 29.24 12.71
N ASP A 226 -17.65 28.82 11.62
CA ASP A 226 -18.97 28.19 11.67
C ASP A 226 -18.80 26.71 12.01
N MET A 227 -18.70 26.42 13.31
CA MET A 227 -18.47 25.07 13.81
C MET A 227 -19.65 24.12 13.50
N ASP A 228 -20.87 24.62 13.35
CA ASP A 228 -22.02 23.77 13.02
C ASP A 228 -21.98 23.36 11.55
N ALA A 229 -21.68 24.29 10.64
CA ALA A 229 -21.42 23.97 9.24
C ALA A 229 -20.23 23.00 9.11
N LEU A 230 -19.14 23.22 9.86
CA LEU A 230 -17.98 22.33 9.85
C LEU A 230 -18.30 20.93 10.36
N ARG A 231 -19.01 20.80 11.49
CA ARG A 231 -19.45 19.48 11.99
C ARG A 231 -20.36 18.77 11.00
N HIS A 232 -21.26 19.50 10.35
CA HIS A 232 -22.15 18.96 9.33
C HIS A 232 -21.35 18.47 8.11
N ALA A 233 -20.43 19.28 7.61
CA ALA A 233 -19.51 18.93 6.53
C ALA A 233 -18.64 17.72 6.91
N MET A 234 -18.16 17.63 8.15
CA MET A 234 -17.39 16.49 8.65
C MET A 234 -18.18 15.18 8.67
N LYS A 235 -19.47 15.24 9.00
CA LYS A 235 -20.36 14.09 8.92
C LYS A 235 -20.55 13.64 7.46
N ILE A 236 -20.81 14.59 6.56
CA ILE A 236 -20.95 14.33 5.12
C ILE A 236 -19.66 13.75 4.54
N GLY A 237 -18.51 14.37 4.82
CA GLY A 237 -17.21 13.94 4.31
C GLY A 237 -16.86 12.53 4.77
N ARG A 238 -17.11 12.21 6.05
CA ARG A 238 -16.94 10.85 6.57
C ARG A 238 -17.87 9.85 5.85
N ASP A 239 -19.14 10.19 5.68
CA ASP A 239 -20.11 9.33 5.02
C ASP A 239 -19.75 9.11 3.55
N ASN A 240 -19.35 10.16 2.84
CA ASN A 240 -18.86 10.08 1.47
C ASN A 240 -17.63 9.21 1.36
N HIS A 241 -16.65 9.38 2.26
CA HIS A 241 -15.45 8.56 2.26
C HIS A 241 -15.74 7.08 2.53
N ARG A 242 -16.70 6.79 3.43
CA ARG A 242 -17.13 5.41 3.71
C ARG A 242 -17.93 4.80 2.55
N LYS A 243 -18.80 5.61 1.92
CA LYS A 243 -19.68 5.20 0.82
C LYS A 243 -18.97 5.22 -0.53
N ARG A 244 -17.81 5.89 -0.63
CA ARG A 244 -17.00 5.92 -1.84
C ARG A 244 -16.82 4.47 -2.26
N PRO A 245 -17.35 4.09 -3.44
CA PRO A 245 -17.05 2.79 -4.00
C PRO A 245 -15.53 2.70 -3.98
N LYS A 246 -14.96 1.69 -3.30
CA LYS A 246 -13.55 1.35 -3.54
C LYS A 246 -13.46 1.31 -5.05
N ARG A 247 -12.65 2.20 -5.65
CA ARG A 247 -12.46 2.20 -7.10
C ARG A 247 -12.05 0.77 -7.42
N ARG A 248 -12.99 -0.02 -7.93
CA ARG A 248 -12.65 -1.06 -8.87
C ARG A 248 -12.06 -0.20 -9.97
N SER A 249 -10.73 -0.15 -10.10
CA SER A 249 -10.19 0.15 -11.41
C SER A 249 -11.02 -0.74 -12.33
N HIS A 250 -11.75 -0.17 -13.29
CA HIS A 250 -12.35 -0.99 -14.32
C HIS A 250 -11.16 -1.32 -15.21
N PRO A 251 -10.39 -2.39 -14.93
CA PRO A 251 -9.09 -2.59 -15.57
C PRO A 251 -9.31 -2.81 -17.07
N VAL A 252 -10.52 -3.27 -17.41
CA VAL A 252 -11.05 -3.47 -18.75
C VAL A 252 -11.17 -2.17 -19.55
N GLU A 253 -11.65 -1.05 -18.97
CA GLU A 253 -11.81 0.22 -19.70
C GLU A 253 -10.45 0.88 -19.96
N SER A 254 -9.58 0.91 -18.95
CA SER A 254 -8.20 1.40 -19.11
C SER A 254 -7.46 0.56 -20.14
N TRP A 255 -7.56 -0.77 -20.06
CA TRP A 255 -6.92 -1.67 -21.01
C TRP A 255 -7.45 -1.50 -22.43
N ARG A 256 -8.77 -1.29 -22.61
CA ARG A 256 -9.36 -0.97 -23.91
C ARG A 256 -8.75 0.30 -24.49
N TYR A 257 -8.67 1.36 -23.68
CA TYR A 257 -8.11 2.64 -24.09
C TYR A 257 -6.63 2.54 -24.47
N ASP A 258 -5.82 1.81 -23.70
CA ASP A 258 -4.39 1.63 -23.97
C ASP A 258 -4.17 0.91 -25.32
N LEU A 259 -4.94 -0.16 -25.60
CA LEU A 259 -4.87 -0.86 -26.89
C LEU A 259 -5.34 0.03 -28.04
N ASP A 260 -6.42 0.79 -27.85
CA ASP A 260 -6.94 1.71 -28.88
C ASP A 260 -5.93 2.82 -29.21
N LEU A 261 -5.23 3.35 -28.20
CA LEU A 261 -4.17 4.33 -28.36
C LEU A 261 -3.01 3.77 -29.19
N GLU A 262 -2.51 2.57 -28.87
CA GLU A 262 -1.45 1.90 -29.63
C GLU A 262 -1.85 1.64 -31.09
N ILE A 263 -3.08 1.18 -31.32
CA ILE A 263 -3.60 0.91 -32.68
C ILE A 263 -3.75 2.21 -33.48
N THR A 264 -4.22 3.28 -32.82
CA THR A 264 -4.42 4.60 -33.44
C THR A 264 -3.09 5.27 -33.80
N GLU A 265 -2.09 5.18 -32.94
CA GLU A 265 -0.74 5.70 -33.22
C GLU A 265 -0.05 4.89 -34.34
N GLY A 266 -0.33 3.59 -34.40
CA GLY A 266 0.11 2.73 -35.48
C GLY A 266 1.62 2.47 -35.47
N TRP A 267 2.21 2.40 -36.64
CA TRP A 267 3.61 2.06 -36.84
C TRP A 267 4.50 3.31 -36.75
N THR A 268 5.46 3.30 -35.83
CA THR A 268 6.39 4.42 -35.61
C THR A 268 7.86 4.06 -35.84
N ALA A 269 8.19 2.77 -35.88
CA ALA A 269 9.55 2.28 -36.09
C ALA A 269 9.60 0.86 -36.68
N TYR A 270 10.76 0.47 -37.18
CA TYR A 270 11.01 -0.90 -37.63
C TYR A 270 10.97 -1.90 -36.46
N GLY A 271 10.58 -3.16 -36.74
CA GLY A 271 10.60 -4.24 -35.76
C GLY A 271 9.32 -4.39 -34.92
N GLN A 272 8.33 -3.52 -35.11
CA GLN A 272 7.07 -3.52 -34.34
C GLN A 272 6.07 -4.61 -34.78
N THR A 273 6.35 -5.37 -35.86
CA THR A 273 5.32 -6.15 -36.58
C THR A 273 4.55 -7.09 -35.68
N ASN A 274 5.27 -7.84 -34.87
CA ASN A 274 4.66 -8.82 -33.99
C ASN A 274 3.85 -8.19 -32.85
N HIS A 275 4.32 -7.05 -32.32
CA HIS A 275 3.66 -6.34 -31.24
C HIS A 275 2.31 -5.79 -31.70
N LEU A 276 2.29 -5.01 -32.79
CA LEU A 276 1.06 -4.40 -33.28
C LEU A 276 0.04 -5.43 -33.79
N LEU A 277 0.48 -6.50 -34.46
CA LEU A 277 -0.44 -7.57 -34.87
C LEU A 277 -1.07 -8.27 -33.66
N LYS A 278 -0.31 -8.48 -32.57
CA LYS A 278 -0.86 -8.99 -31.30
C LYS A 278 -1.83 -8.01 -30.67
N THR A 279 -1.49 -6.71 -30.61
CA THR A 279 -2.34 -5.64 -30.04
C THR A 279 -3.68 -5.56 -30.78
N ILE A 280 -3.65 -5.48 -32.11
CA ILE A 280 -4.85 -5.42 -32.97
C ILE A 280 -5.70 -6.68 -32.81
N ALA A 281 -5.10 -7.87 -32.91
CA ALA A 281 -5.85 -9.12 -32.78
C ALA A 281 -6.43 -9.28 -31.36
N CYS A 282 -5.71 -8.86 -30.32
CA CYS A 282 -6.20 -8.86 -28.95
C CYS A 282 -7.42 -7.95 -28.79
N TYR A 283 -7.37 -6.74 -29.33
CA TYR A 283 -8.49 -5.81 -29.31
C TYR A 283 -9.71 -6.41 -30.06
N GLY A 284 -9.49 -6.93 -31.27
CA GLY A 284 -10.54 -7.55 -32.07
C GLY A 284 -11.17 -8.78 -31.41
N ARG A 285 -10.38 -9.61 -30.71
CA ARG A 285 -10.89 -10.79 -30.01
C ARG A 285 -11.65 -10.44 -28.74
N VAL A 286 -11.09 -9.55 -27.92
CA VAL A 286 -11.60 -9.26 -26.57
C VAL A 286 -12.76 -8.27 -26.62
N PHE A 287 -12.64 -7.18 -27.38
CA PHE A 287 -13.60 -6.08 -27.35
C PHE A 287 -14.59 -6.09 -28.51
N GLU A 288 -14.17 -6.54 -29.71
CA GLU A 288 -15.05 -6.67 -30.88
C GLU A 288 -15.66 -8.09 -31.01
N GLY A 289 -15.16 -9.07 -30.24
CA GLY A 289 -15.69 -10.43 -30.20
C GLY A 289 -15.47 -11.24 -31.48
N HIS A 290 -14.51 -10.86 -32.32
CA HIS A 290 -14.20 -11.58 -33.57
C HIS A 290 -13.50 -12.92 -33.32
N GLU A 291 -13.68 -13.87 -34.25
CA GLU A 291 -13.07 -15.19 -34.21
C GLU A 291 -12.88 -15.81 -35.59
N GLY A 292 -11.99 -16.80 -35.68
CA GLY A 292 -11.60 -17.50 -36.89
C GLY A 292 -11.23 -16.54 -38.01
N GLN A 293 -11.87 -16.73 -39.16
CA GLN A 293 -11.63 -15.90 -40.34
C GLN A 293 -12.01 -14.43 -40.11
N ALA A 294 -13.05 -14.15 -39.31
CA ALA A 294 -13.46 -12.76 -39.05
C ALA A 294 -12.38 -11.98 -38.26
N LEU A 295 -11.66 -12.65 -37.36
CA LEU A 295 -10.55 -12.04 -36.63
C LEU A 295 -9.33 -11.80 -37.55
N ILE A 296 -9.08 -12.72 -38.48
CA ILE A 296 -8.04 -12.57 -39.51
C ILE A 296 -8.34 -11.35 -40.38
N ASP A 297 -9.55 -11.26 -40.92
CA ASP A 297 -9.96 -10.17 -41.80
C ASP A 297 -9.95 -8.82 -41.08
N TYR A 298 -10.42 -8.79 -39.82
CA TYR A 298 -10.34 -7.60 -38.96
C TYR A 298 -8.89 -7.16 -38.76
N THR A 299 -8.02 -8.08 -38.34
CA THR A 299 -6.64 -7.76 -38.00
C THR A 299 -5.86 -7.31 -39.22
N LEU A 300 -6.07 -7.98 -40.37
CA LEU A 300 -5.45 -7.62 -41.63
C LEU A 300 -5.90 -6.22 -42.06
N ARG A 301 -7.21 -5.96 -42.07
CA ARG A 301 -7.76 -4.66 -42.44
C ARG A 301 -7.16 -3.54 -41.60
N ILE A 302 -7.19 -3.68 -40.27
CA ILE A 302 -6.65 -2.65 -39.36
C ILE A 302 -5.15 -2.47 -39.59
N ALA A 303 -4.37 -3.56 -39.65
CA ALA A 303 -2.92 -3.48 -39.85
C ALA A 303 -2.52 -2.77 -41.14
N LEU A 304 -3.27 -2.97 -42.24
CA LEU A 304 -3.05 -2.31 -43.53
C LEU A 304 -3.43 -0.82 -43.49
N THR A 305 -4.42 -0.45 -42.68
CA THR A 305 -4.91 0.94 -42.57
C THR A 305 -4.23 1.77 -41.48
N CYS A 306 -3.51 1.14 -40.55
CA CYS A 306 -2.82 1.84 -39.47
C CYS A 306 -1.72 2.78 -40.03
N PRO A 307 -1.56 3.99 -39.45
CA PRO A 307 -0.50 4.92 -39.84
C PRO A 307 0.88 4.26 -39.86
N GLY A 308 1.71 4.59 -40.84
CA GLY A 308 3.10 4.12 -40.92
C GLY A 308 3.32 2.68 -41.41
N TYR A 309 2.25 1.95 -41.79
CA TYR A 309 2.38 0.57 -42.30
C TYR A 309 3.32 0.47 -43.50
N GLU A 310 3.12 1.31 -44.51
CA GLU A 310 3.97 1.33 -45.71
C GLU A 310 5.43 1.71 -45.40
N GLN A 311 5.64 2.57 -44.41
CA GLN A 311 6.95 3.12 -44.08
C GLN A 311 7.78 2.18 -43.18
N TYR A 312 7.16 1.50 -42.21
CA TYR A 312 7.88 0.81 -41.14
C TYR A 312 7.64 -0.70 -41.10
N CYS A 313 6.58 -1.22 -41.73
CA CYS A 313 6.32 -2.66 -41.74
C CYS A 313 7.17 -3.36 -42.83
N ARG A 314 8.25 -4.05 -42.44
CA ARG A 314 9.08 -4.82 -43.39
C ARG A 314 8.46 -6.17 -43.81
N HIS A 315 7.31 -6.50 -43.24
CA HIS A 315 6.59 -7.76 -43.46
C HIS A 315 5.41 -7.60 -44.43
N GLN A 316 5.39 -6.54 -45.24
CA GLN A 316 4.34 -6.30 -46.23
C GLN A 316 4.13 -7.49 -47.18
N HIS A 317 5.23 -8.14 -47.59
CA HIS A 317 5.21 -9.29 -48.50
C HIS A 317 4.65 -10.58 -47.86
N ASP A 318 4.60 -10.67 -46.53
CA ASP A 318 4.13 -11.86 -45.80
C ASP A 318 3.10 -11.53 -44.71
N ILE A 319 2.45 -10.37 -44.81
CA ILE A 319 1.60 -9.81 -43.75
C ILE A 319 0.41 -10.71 -43.45
N GLU A 320 -0.25 -11.26 -44.46
CA GLU A 320 -1.39 -12.15 -44.31
C GLU A 320 -1.03 -13.42 -43.53
N ARG A 321 0.14 -13.99 -43.83
CA ARG A 321 0.67 -15.16 -43.12
C ARG A 321 0.92 -14.82 -41.65
N LYS A 322 1.47 -13.64 -41.36
CA LYS A 322 1.74 -13.19 -39.98
C LYS A 322 0.46 -12.88 -39.21
N VAL A 323 -0.50 -12.22 -39.84
CA VAL A 323 -1.82 -11.96 -39.25
C VAL A 323 -2.48 -13.30 -38.90
N THR A 324 -2.48 -14.27 -39.81
CA THR A 324 -3.04 -15.60 -39.56
C THR A 324 -2.35 -16.30 -38.39
N ALA A 325 -1.02 -16.21 -38.28
CA ALA A 325 -0.29 -16.80 -37.16
C ALA A 325 -0.64 -16.13 -35.81
N TRP A 326 -0.70 -14.80 -35.77
CA TRP A 326 -0.98 -14.05 -34.54
C TRP A 326 -2.43 -14.17 -34.08
N THR A 327 -3.40 -14.15 -35.00
CA THR A 327 -4.82 -14.34 -34.67
C THR A 327 -5.07 -15.72 -34.08
N ARG A 328 -4.54 -16.79 -34.69
CA ARG A 328 -4.59 -18.15 -34.13
C ARG A 328 -3.96 -18.24 -32.74
N ALA A 329 -2.82 -17.57 -32.53
CA ALA A 329 -2.20 -17.52 -31.21
C ALA A 329 -3.10 -16.79 -30.20
N VAL A 330 -3.61 -15.62 -30.55
CA VAL A 330 -4.48 -14.80 -29.69
C VAL A 330 -5.74 -15.55 -29.27
N GLU A 331 -6.37 -16.31 -30.15
CA GLU A 331 -7.55 -17.11 -29.82
C GLU A 331 -7.29 -18.16 -28.72
N GLY A 332 -6.06 -18.66 -28.60
CA GLY A 332 -5.67 -19.57 -27.52
C GLY A 332 -5.41 -18.86 -26.18
N TYR A 333 -5.20 -17.54 -26.18
CA TYR A 333 -4.84 -16.77 -24.98
C TYR A 333 -5.93 -15.79 -24.51
N TYR A 334 -6.85 -15.38 -25.39
CA TYR A 334 -7.83 -14.32 -25.14
C TYR A 334 -9.24 -14.75 -25.56
N TRP A 335 -10.22 -14.31 -24.77
CA TRP A 335 -11.65 -14.57 -24.97
C TRP A 335 -12.43 -13.26 -25.09
N PRO A 336 -13.56 -13.27 -25.81
CA PRO A 336 -14.47 -12.12 -25.86
C PRO A 336 -14.88 -11.69 -24.45
N LEU A 337 -14.89 -10.39 -24.22
CA LEU A 337 -15.21 -9.81 -22.92
C LEU A 337 -16.59 -10.28 -22.44
N GLY A 338 -16.66 -10.81 -21.22
CA GLY A 338 -17.89 -11.35 -20.64
C GLY A 338 -18.12 -12.84 -20.88
N THR A 339 -17.23 -13.52 -21.60
CA THR A 339 -17.28 -14.98 -21.77
C THR A 339 -16.42 -15.73 -20.75
N THR A 340 -16.81 -16.97 -20.42
CA THR A 340 -16.04 -17.83 -19.51
C THR A 340 -14.82 -18.37 -20.26
N PRO A 341 -13.59 -18.20 -19.73
CA PRO A 341 -12.39 -18.68 -20.40
C PRO A 341 -12.33 -20.21 -20.37
N THR A 342 -12.66 -20.83 -21.50
CA THR A 342 -12.48 -22.27 -21.70
C THR A 342 -11.05 -22.49 -22.13
N ARG A 343 -10.13 -22.69 -21.18
CA ARG A 343 -8.84 -23.30 -21.51
C ARG A 343 -9.06 -24.80 -21.60
N ASP A 344 -9.00 -25.33 -22.81
CA ASP A 344 -8.85 -26.76 -23.02
C ASP A 344 -7.46 -27.17 -22.50
N THR A 345 -7.37 -27.53 -21.23
CA THR A 345 -6.15 -28.09 -20.64
C THR A 345 -5.86 -29.52 -21.12
N SER A 346 -6.72 -30.08 -21.98
CA SER A 346 -6.55 -31.40 -22.61
C SER A 346 -5.75 -31.37 -23.91
N GLN A 347 -5.46 -30.20 -24.48
CA GLN A 347 -4.43 -30.11 -25.51
C GLN A 347 -3.06 -30.29 -24.86
N PRO A 348 -2.18 -31.16 -25.41
CA PRO A 348 -0.90 -31.47 -24.79
C PRO A 348 -0.17 -30.16 -24.56
N LYS A 349 0.31 -29.96 -23.32
CA LYS A 349 1.31 -28.93 -23.00
C LYS A 349 2.27 -28.89 -24.19
N ASN A 350 2.31 -27.74 -24.88
CA ASN A 350 3.15 -27.52 -26.05
C ASN A 350 4.41 -28.40 -26.00
N ASN A 351 4.69 -29.12 -27.07
CA ASN A 351 5.91 -29.91 -27.27
C ASN A 351 7.22 -29.09 -27.19
N LEU A 352 7.16 -27.84 -26.72
CA LEU A 352 8.29 -27.00 -26.32
C LEU A 352 9.06 -27.58 -25.13
N VAL A 353 8.41 -28.30 -24.21
CA VAL A 353 9.12 -29.00 -23.12
C VAL A 353 9.96 -30.18 -23.68
N PRO A 354 9.42 -31.08 -24.54
CA PRO A 354 10.23 -32.09 -25.22
C PRO A 354 11.36 -31.53 -26.07
N PHE A 355 11.17 -30.44 -26.83
CA PHE A 355 12.23 -29.91 -27.69
C PHE A 355 13.43 -29.34 -26.91
N ASN A 356 13.16 -28.58 -25.84
CA ASN A 356 14.22 -28.05 -24.98
C ASN A 356 14.90 -29.17 -24.18
N GLN A 357 14.13 -30.19 -23.78
CA GLN A 357 14.66 -31.36 -23.10
C GLN A 357 15.53 -32.21 -24.03
N GLN A 358 15.09 -32.47 -25.27
CA GLN A 358 15.87 -33.15 -26.31
C GLN A 358 17.13 -32.36 -26.68
N GLN A 359 17.06 -31.03 -26.78
CA GLN A 359 18.26 -30.21 -27.01
C GLN A 359 19.23 -30.24 -25.84
N ALA A 360 18.73 -30.29 -24.60
CA ALA A 360 19.57 -30.41 -23.42
C ALA A 360 20.23 -31.80 -23.35
N GLU A 361 19.48 -32.87 -23.60
CA GLU A 361 19.96 -34.25 -23.63
C GLU A 361 20.99 -34.46 -24.77
N ASP A 362 20.72 -33.96 -25.97
CA ASP A 362 21.65 -34.00 -27.10
C ASP A 362 22.93 -33.18 -26.83
N ALA A 363 22.81 -32.01 -26.19
CA ALA A 363 23.98 -31.23 -25.78
C ALA A 363 24.81 -31.96 -24.71
N GLN A 364 24.17 -32.61 -23.73
CA GLN A 364 24.87 -33.42 -22.73
C GLN A 364 25.58 -34.62 -23.36
N HIS A 365 24.91 -35.35 -24.26
CA HIS A 365 25.50 -36.47 -24.99
C HIS A 365 26.73 -36.03 -25.79
N ARG A 366 26.61 -34.94 -26.56
CA ARG A 366 27.75 -34.38 -27.32
C ARG A 366 28.91 -33.94 -26.43
N ILE A 367 28.64 -33.39 -25.25
CA ILE A 367 29.69 -33.03 -24.28
C ILE A 367 30.39 -34.28 -23.74
N CYS A 368 29.64 -35.33 -23.37
CA CYS A 368 30.20 -36.58 -22.89
C CYS A 368 31.06 -37.29 -23.95
N THR A 369 30.55 -37.40 -25.18
CA THR A 369 31.30 -38.00 -26.30
C THR A 369 32.58 -37.22 -26.59
N ALA A 370 32.48 -35.89 -26.72
CA ALA A 370 33.65 -35.06 -26.97
C ALA A 370 34.68 -35.12 -25.85
N TYR A 371 34.25 -35.25 -24.59
CA TYR A 371 35.15 -35.43 -23.46
C TYR A 371 35.87 -36.79 -23.55
N ALA A 372 35.14 -37.88 -23.79
CA ALA A 372 35.71 -39.23 -23.89
C ALA A 372 36.69 -39.36 -25.06
N GLU A 373 36.36 -38.80 -26.23
CA GLU A 373 37.27 -38.81 -27.39
C GLU A 373 38.56 -38.03 -27.14
N LEU A 374 38.47 -36.86 -26.49
CA LEU A 374 39.65 -36.06 -26.13
C LEU A 374 40.47 -36.71 -25.01
N GLU A 375 39.83 -37.47 -24.11
CA GLU A 375 40.50 -38.24 -23.06
C GLU A 375 41.25 -39.43 -23.64
N GLU A 376 40.62 -40.18 -24.55
CA GLU A 376 41.23 -41.33 -25.24
C GLU A 376 42.40 -40.89 -26.14
N ALA A 377 42.26 -39.74 -26.81
CA ALA A 377 43.33 -39.15 -27.62
C ALA A 377 44.47 -38.52 -26.79
N GLY A 378 44.29 -38.36 -25.48
CA GLY A 378 45.25 -37.67 -24.60
C GLY A 378 45.38 -36.16 -24.88
N GLU A 379 44.36 -35.56 -25.51
CA GLU A 379 44.37 -34.17 -25.97
C GLU A 379 43.65 -33.20 -25.02
N LEU A 380 43.22 -33.66 -23.83
CA LEU A 380 42.56 -32.83 -22.82
C LEU A 380 43.54 -31.83 -22.18
N PRO A 381 43.38 -30.51 -22.40
CA PRO A 381 44.26 -29.51 -21.78
C PRO A 381 44.15 -29.50 -20.26
N GLU A 382 45.25 -29.21 -19.56
CA GLU A 382 45.26 -29.08 -18.09
C GLU A 382 44.57 -27.79 -17.61
N GLN A 383 44.69 -26.69 -18.36
CA GLN A 383 44.04 -25.44 -18.01
C GLN A 383 42.54 -25.48 -18.29
N ILE A 384 41.72 -25.17 -17.27
CA ILE A 384 40.24 -25.27 -17.33
C ILE A 384 39.64 -24.47 -18.48
N THR A 385 40.12 -23.26 -18.74
CA THR A 385 39.64 -22.41 -19.84
C THR A 385 40.01 -22.96 -21.22
N ALA A 386 41.21 -23.52 -21.37
CA ALA A 386 41.63 -24.20 -22.59
C ALA A 386 40.84 -25.50 -22.81
N ARG A 387 40.61 -26.26 -21.75
CA ARG A 387 39.78 -27.47 -21.74
C ARG A 387 38.34 -27.18 -22.14
N ALA A 388 37.73 -26.16 -21.54
CA ALA A 388 36.38 -25.73 -21.88
C ALA A 388 36.26 -25.32 -23.36
N LYS A 389 37.29 -24.65 -23.89
CA LYS A 389 37.34 -24.26 -25.30
C LYS A 389 37.47 -25.48 -26.23
N ALA A 390 38.34 -26.43 -25.92
CA ALA A 390 38.53 -27.65 -26.71
C ALA A 390 37.25 -28.50 -26.76
N ILE A 391 36.61 -28.73 -25.61
CA ILE A 391 35.37 -29.52 -25.54
C ILE A 391 34.22 -28.78 -26.23
N ALA A 392 34.08 -27.46 -26.03
CA ALA A 392 33.05 -26.68 -26.71
C ALA A 392 33.20 -26.70 -28.24
N GLN A 393 34.43 -26.68 -28.75
CA GLN A 393 34.73 -26.80 -30.18
C GLN A 393 34.38 -28.19 -30.72
N SER A 394 34.78 -29.26 -30.01
CA SER A 394 34.49 -30.64 -30.42
C SER A 394 32.98 -30.96 -30.35
N ALA A 395 32.33 -30.62 -29.24
CA ALA A 395 30.89 -30.85 -29.04
C ALA A 395 29.97 -29.90 -29.82
N LYS A 396 30.52 -28.85 -30.45
CA LYS A 396 29.80 -27.78 -31.15
C LYS A 396 28.71 -27.13 -30.25
N VAL A 397 29.10 -26.79 -29.03
CA VAL A 397 28.24 -26.10 -28.04
C VAL A 397 28.88 -24.80 -27.57
N SER A 398 28.07 -23.89 -27.02
CA SER A 398 28.60 -22.67 -26.40
C SER A 398 29.32 -22.99 -25.09
N GLN A 399 30.33 -22.19 -24.71
CA GLN A 399 30.97 -22.33 -23.40
C GLN A 399 29.96 -22.12 -22.25
N GLN A 400 28.96 -21.26 -22.43
CA GLN A 400 27.90 -21.05 -21.45
C GLN A 400 27.07 -22.32 -21.22
N THR A 401 26.81 -23.11 -22.27
CA THR A 401 26.15 -24.42 -22.17
C THR A 401 27.03 -25.41 -21.41
N LEU A 402 28.35 -25.39 -21.66
CA LEU A 402 29.32 -26.23 -20.97
C LEU A 402 29.36 -25.95 -19.45
N TYR A 403 29.38 -24.68 -19.04
CA TYR A 403 29.37 -24.27 -17.62
C TYR A 403 28.05 -24.61 -16.90
N LYS A 404 26.94 -24.83 -17.61
CA LYS A 404 25.70 -25.35 -16.99
C LYS A 404 25.80 -26.83 -16.62
N HIS A 405 26.70 -27.58 -17.23
CA HIS A 405 26.88 -29.02 -17.05
C HIS A 405 28.29 -29.37 -16.56
N LEU A 406 28.77 -28.67 -15.53
CA LEU A 406 30.11 -28.84 -14.94
C LEU A 406 30.43 -30.28 -14.55
N SER A 407 29.43 -31.04 -14.09
CA SER A 407 29.57 -32.44 -13.70
C SER A 407 30.06 -33.34 -14.83
N LEU A 408 29.86 -32.96 -16.11
CA LEU A 408 30.19 -33.82 -17.26
C LEU A 408 31.63 -33.67 -17.77
N TRP A 409 32.39 -32.66 -17.33
CA TRP A 409 33.70 -32.35 -17.92
C TRP A 409 34.70 -31.65 -16.99
N HIS A 410 34.23 -31.02 -15.91
CA HIS A 410 35.09 -30.22 -15.04
C HIS A 410 35.75 -31.07 -13.95
N PRO A 411 37.09 -31.10 -13.83
CA PRO A 411 37.79 -32.02 -12.93
C PRO A 411 37.44 -31.85 -11.45
N ALA A 412 37.10 -30.63 -10.99
CA ALA A 412 36.65 -30.40 -9.61
C ALA A 412 35.21 -30.85 -9.31
N HIS A 413 34.43 -31.28 -10.31
CA HIS A 413 33.03 -31.69 -10.17
C HIS A 413 32.81 -33.16 -10.61
N GLN A 414 33.89 -33.94 -10.76
CA GLN A 414 33.89 -35.32 -11.29
C GLN A 414 33.48 -36.42 -10.29
N GLU A 415 33.12 -36.11 -9.03
CA GLU A 415 32.79 -37.12 -8.00
C GLU A 415 31.51 -37.96 -8.26
N SER A 416 30.84 -37.84 -9.42
CA SER A 416 29.67 -38.66 -9.77
C SER A 416 29.69 -39.28 -11.19
N VAL A 417 30.77 -39.11 -11.94
CA VAL A 417 30.79 -39.40 -13.39
C VAL A 417 30.87 -40.90 -13.71
N ILE A 418 31.60 -41.69 -12.91
CA ILE A 418 31.76 -43.14 -13.17
C ILE A 418 30.42 -43.89 -13.02
N ALA A 419 29.52 -43.42 -12.15
CA ALA A 419 28.21 -44.04 -11.92
C ALA A 419 27.18 -43.70 -13.01
N GLN A 420 27.26 -42.53 -13.64
CA GLN A 420 26.31 -42.09 -14.67
C GLN A 420 26.67 -42.61 -16.07
N LEU A 421 27.98 -42.76 -16.38
CA LEU A 421 28.46 -43.33 -17.64
C LEU A 421 28.04 -44.80 -17.82
N ALA A 422 28.03 -45.58 -16.74
CA ALA A 422 27.55 -46.97 -16.75
C ALA A 422 26.03 -47.09 -16.93
N SER A 423 25.25 -46.10 -16.47
CA SER A 423 23.78 -46.13 -16.57
C SER A 423 23.25 -45.71 -17.94
N LEU A 424 23.95 -44.81 -18.65
CA LEU A 424 23.54 -44.31 -19.96
C LEU A 424 23.89 -45.28 -21.10
N LEU A 425 25.04 -45.96 -21.01
CA LEU A 425 25.45 -46.97 -22.00
C LEU A 425 24.70 -48.30 -21.86
N ALA A 426 24.08 -48.58 -20.70
CA ALA A 426 23.32 -49.81 -20.46
C ALA A 426 21.85 -49.74 -20.92
N SER A 427 21.35 -48.57 -21.33
CA SER A 427 19.92 -48.37 -21.63
C SER A 427 19.52 -48.68 -23.10
N GLU A 428 20.44 -49.16 -23.94
CA GLU A 428 20.14 -49.58 -25.32
C GLU A 428 19.80 -51.08 -25.46
N GLU A 429 19.95 -51.90 -24.41
CA GLU A 429 19.59 -53.32 -24.48
C GLU A 429 18.46 -53.69 -23.51
N VAL A 430 17.47 -54.42 -24.04
CA VAL A 430 16.38 -55.14 -23.37
C VAL A 430 15.02 -54.39 -23.27
N ASN A 431 14.27 -54.56 -24.36
CA ASN A 431 12.82 -54.54 -24.41
C ASN A 431 12.28 -55.92 -24.00
N SER A 432 11.55 -56.07 -22.88
CA SER A 432 10.46 -57.06 -22.72
C SER A 432 9.72 -56.94 -21.37
N GLU A 433 8.46 -57.36 -21.42
CA GLU A 433 7.35 -57.25 -20.46
C GLU A 433 7.61 -57.68 -19.00
N ALA A 434 7.01 -56.94 -18.04
CA ALA A 434 6.25 -57.52 -16.92
C ALA A 434 5.52 -56.45 -16.08
N ARG A 435 4.29 -56.78 -15.68
CA ARG A 435 3.40 -56.05 -14.74
C ARG A 435 4.03 -55.85 -13.34
N PRO A 436 3.72 -54.76 -12.61
CA PRO A 436 3.99 -54.70 -11.18
C PRO A 436 2.75 -55.07 -10.34
N GLU A 437 2.94 -56.08 -9.48
CA GLU A 437 2.15 -56.28 -8.26
C GLU A 437 2.54 -55.25 -7.18
N SER A 438 1.58 -54.94 -6.33
CA SER A 438 1.68 -54.03 -5.18
C SER A 438 2.45 -54.67 -4.02
N PRO A 439 3.12 -53.84 -3.19
CA PRO A 439 3.00 -54.08 -1.75
C PRO A 439 2.75 -52.84 -0.89
N GLU A 440 2.19 -53.19 0.26
CA GLU A 440 1.57 -52.49 1.38
C GLU A 440 2.45 -51.56 2.26
N PRO A 441 1.82 -50.80 3.19
CA PRO A 441 2.31 -49.53 3.72
C PRO A 441 3.08 -49.68 5.04
N ARG A 442 3.88 -48.66 5.41
CA ARG A 442 4.45 -48.54 6.76
C ARG A 442 4.38 -47.12 7.32
N GLU A 443 3.58 -47.04 8.39
CA GLU A 443 3.78 -46.33 9.65
C GLU A 443 4.30 -44.88 9.64
N ILE A 444 3.37 -43.94 9.81
CA ILE A 444 3.64 -42.58 10.27
C ILE A 444 3.75 -42.62 11.79
N LYS A 445 4.95 -42.35 12.33
CA LYS A 445 5.13 -41.99 13.74
C LYS A 445 4.96 -40.49 13.90
N GLU A 446 3.99 -40.12 14.71
CA GLU A 446 3.77 -38.76 15.21
C GLU A 446 4.94 -38.30 16.08
N LEU A 447 5.38 -37.05 15.90
CA LEU A 447 6.19 -36.31 16.86
C LEU A 447 5.55 -34.94 17.09
N HIS A 448 4.99 -34.77 18.28
CA HIS A 448 4.55 -33.49 18.83
C HIS A 448 5.74 -32.59 19.18
N PRO A 449 5.63 -31.26 18.99
CA PRO A 449 6.42 -30.31 19.76
C PRO A 449 5.62 -29.78 20.96
N LEU A 450 6.19 -29.99 22.15
CA LEU A 450 5.87 -29.32 23.40
C LEU A 450 6.10 -27.81 23.28
N GLY A 451 5.18 -27.01 23.85
CA GLY A 451 5.27 -25.56 23.88
C GLY A 451 6.33 -25.01 24.85
N GLY A 452 6.74 -23.76 24.60
CA GLY A 452 7.62 -23.01 25.50
C GLY A 452 8.09 -21.68 24.92
N TYR A 453 7.38 -20.61 25.30
CA TYR A 453 7.70 -19.19 25.25
C TYR A 453 9.19 -18.78 25.11
N MET A 454 9.48 -17.75 24.30
CA MET A 454 10.16 -16.53 24.79
C MET A 454 10.07 -15.33 23.82
N LYS A 455 9.78 -14.17 24.42
CA LYS A 455 9.79 -12.82 23.82
C LYS A 455 11.22 -12.37 23.46
N GLY A 456 11.32 -11.62 22.36
CA GLY A 456 12.18 -10.45 22.22
C GLY A 456 13.70 -10.67 22.22
N LYS A 457 14.30 -10.67 21.03
CA LYS A 457 15.68 -10.17 20.85
C LYS A 457 15.84 -9.53 19.48
N ALA A 458 15.92 -8.22 19.48
CA ALA A 458 16.55 -7.47 18.41
C ALA A 458 18.07 -7.63 18.55
N LEU A 459 18.75 -7.86 17.43
CA LEU A 459 20.18 -7.62 17.29
C LEU A 459 20.34 -6.64 16.12
N CYS A 460 21.00 -5.53 16.42
CA CYS A 460 21.38 -4.50 15.46
C CYS A 460 22.82 -4.71 14.98
N ALA A 461 23.08 -4.10 13.83
CA ALA A 461 24.33 -3.48 13.35
C ALA A 461 25.24 -4.27 12.39
N GLY A 462 25.63 -3.55 11.32
CA GLY A 462 26.86 -3.77 10.53
C GLY A 462 26.59 -4.20 9.08
N ASP A 463 26.17 -3.32 8.18
CA ASP A 463 27.02 -2.52 7.26
C ASP A 463 27.62 -3.28 6.07
N LEU A 464 27.74 -2.55 4.95
CA LEU A 464 28.39 -2.88 3.67
C LEU A 464 27.54 -3.53 2.57
N GLY A 465 27.48 -2.83 1.43
CA GLY A 465 27.53 -3.49 0.12
C GLY A 465 26.52 -3.01 -0.90
N SER A 466 27.02 -2.21 -1.82
CA SER A 466 26.40 -1.74 -3.05
C SER A 466 25.87 -2.85 -3.98
N ASP A 467 25.07 -2.38 -4.93
CA ASP A 467 24.89 -2.88 -6.30
C ASP A 467 23.67 -3.76 -6.64
N GLN A 468 22.90 -3.17 -7.56
CA GLN A 468 22.39 -3.77 -8.79
C GLN A 468 21.13 -4.66 -8.76
N ASN A 469 20.18 -4.16 -9.55
CA ASN A 469 19.46 -4.84 -10.61
C ASN A 469 18.04 -5.38 -10.39
N SER A 470 17.28 -5.09 -11.46
CA SER A 470 16.16 -5.86 -12.01
C SER A 470 14.86 -5.85 -11.22
N PHE A 471 14.03 -4.86 -11.56
CA PHE A 471 12.59 -4.98 -11.42
C PHE A 471 12.01 -5.66 -12.66
N SER A 472 11.08 -6.59 -12.41
CA SER A 472 10.07 -7.23 -13.28
C SER A 472 10.30 -8.73 -13.54
N PRO A 473 9.24 -9.53 -13.78
CA PRO A 473 7.83 -9.41 -13.37
C PRO A 473 7.26 -10.78 -12.88
N GLU A 474 5.93 -10.89 -12.79
CA GLU A 474 5.14 -12.14 -12.76
C GLU A 474 4.86 -12.81 -11.40
N ARG A 475 3.65 -12.55 -10.87
CA ARG A 475 2.59 -13.58 -10.83
C ARG A 475 1.28 -13.00 -10.30
N GLY A 476 0.34 -12.82 -11.22
CA GLY A 476 -1.07 -12.72 -10.91
C GLY A 476 -1.63 -14.07 -10.47
N VAL A 477 -2.39 -14.02 -9.39
CA VAL A 477 -3.70 -14.66 -9.15
C VAL A 477 -3.93 -16.08 -9.68
N ARG A 478 -4.02 -17.02 -8.75
CA ARG A 478 -5.00 -18.13 -8.67
C ARG A 478 -5.39 -18.24 -7.18
N GLY A 479 -6.66 -18.26 -6.76
CA GLY A 479 -7.74 -19.19 -7.18
C GLY A 479 -7.47 -20.54 -6.49
N ASP A 480 -8.29 -21.12 -5.62
CA ASP A 480 -9.75 -21.21 -5.55
C ASP A 480 -10.18 -21.65 -4.12
N GLY A 481 -11.49 -21.53 -3.79
CA GLY A 481 -12.13 -21.86 -2.49
C GLY A 481 -12.25 -23.38 -2.20
N PRO A 482 -13.29 -23.91 -1.51
CA PRO A 482 -14.45 -23.29 -0.82
C PRO A 482 -14.89 -23.95 0.55
N THR A 483 -15.78 -23.27 1.31
CA THR A 483 -16.77 -23.81 2.33
C THR A 483 -16.22 -24.37 3.68
N PHE A 484 -16.81 -24.22 4.88
CA PHE A 484 -18.21 -24.12 5.40
C PHE A 484 -18.26 -23.20 6.66
N PRO A 485 -19.40 -22.60 7.04
CA PRO A 485 -19.50 -21.71 8.20
C PRO A 485 -19.48 -22.53 9.50
N GLN A 486 -18.53 -22.22 10.39
CA GLN A 486 -18.63 -22.67 11.78
C GLN A 486 -19.60 -21.75 12.52
N GLU A 487 -20.57 -22.36 13.20
CA GLU A 487 -21.49 -21.70 14.13
C GLU A 487 -20.72 -20.76 15.06
N ALA A 488 -21.23 -19.54 15.22
CA ALA A 488 -20.65 -18.58 16.14
C ALA A 488 -20.60 -19.19 17.54
N GLU A 489 -19.40 -19.34 18.10
CA GLU A 489 -19.25 -19.71 19.50
C GLU A 489 -20.06 -18.74 20.37
N PRO A 490 -20.80 -19.24 21.38
CA PRO A 490 -21.55 -18.36 22.27
C PRO A 490 -20.58 -17.40 22.96
N ALA A 491 -20.85 -16.11 22.83
CA ALA A 491 -20.08 -15.05 23.48
C ALA A 491 -19.86 -15.40 24.97
N ALA A 492 -18.61 -15.27 25.40
CA ALA A 492 -18.16 -15.66 26.72
C ALA A 492 -19.00 -14.95 27.80
N TYR A 493 -19.70 -15.74 28.62
CA TYR A 493 -20.43 -15.25 29.78
C TYR A 493 -19.48 -14.55 30.75
N ASP A 494 -19.60 -13.23 30.94
CA ASP A 494 -18.87 -12.50 31.99
C ASP A 494 -19.56 -12.68 33.37
N PRO A 495 -19.00 -13.49 34.29
CA PRO A 495 -19.57 -13.69 35.61
C PRO A 495 -19.53 -12.42 36.49
N ALA A 496 -18.61 -11.48 36.23
CA ALA A 496 -18.49 -10.25 37.00
C ALA A 496 -19.63 -9.27 36.69
N LEU A 497 -20.08 -9.22 35.43
CA LEU A 497 -21.26 -8.45 35.04
C LEU A 497 -22.55 -9.00 35.68
N HIS A 498 -22.70 -10.33 35.70
CA HIS A 498 -23.85 -10.96 36.34
C HIS A 498 -23.94 -10.62 37.84
N GLU A 499 -22.81 -10.68 38.55
CA GLU A 499 -22.78 -10.39 39.99
C GLU A 499 -23.11 -8.92 40.29
N GLN A 500 -22.66 -7.98 39.47
CA GLN A 500 -23.01 -6.56 39.61
C GLN A 500 -24.51 -6.31 39.42
N ILE A 501 -25.15 -7.00 38.48
CA ILE A 501 -26.60 -6.89 38.28
C ILE A 501 -27.36 -7.48 39.47
N GLN A 502 -26.94 -8.64 39.97
CA GLN A 502 -27.55 -9.25 41.16
C GLN A 502 -27.35 -8.39 42.42
N HIS A 503 -26.22 -7.71 42.55
CA HIS A 503 -26.00 -6.76 43.63
C HIS A 503 -26.99 -5.58 43.55
N GLN A 504 -27.19 -5.02 42.36
CA GLN A 504 -28.09 -3.88 42.16
C GLN A 504 -29.56 -4.25 42.33
N ILE A 505 -29.94 -5.45 41.91
CA ILE A 505 -31.28 -5.98 42.16
C ILE A 505 -31.53 -6.14 43.66
N ARG A 506 -30.52 -6.62 44.41
CA ARG A 506 -30.60 -6.77 45.87
C ARG A 506 -30.67 -5.41 46.58
N SER A 507 -29.96 -4.39 46.10
CA SER A 507 -30.04 -3.03 46.67
C SER A 507 -31.43 -2.41 46.48
N LEU A 508 -32.04 -2.63 45.32
CA LEU A 508 -33.41 -2.19 45.02
C LEU A 508 -34.50 -2.96 45.78
N GLY A 509 -34.18 -4.12 46.37
CA GLY A 509 -35.13 -4.96 47.09
C GLY A 509 -36.24 -5.56 46.21
N TRP A 510 -36.04 -5.64 44.90
CA TRP A 510 -37.06 -6.08 43.96
C TRP A 510 -37.27 -7.59 44.00
N SER A 511 -38.53 -8.01 43.89
CA SER A 511 -38.88 -9.43 43.77
C SER A 511 -38.70 -9.92 42.33
N ALA A 512 -38.49 -11.24 42.16
CA ALA A 512 -38.28 -11.86 40.85
C ALA A 512 -39.33 -11.49 39.77
N PRO A 513 -40.64 -11.39 40.08
CA PRO A 513 -41.65 -10.96 39.11
C PRO A 513 -41.47 -9.51 38.65
N VAL A 514 -41.07 -8.61 39.56
CA VAL A 514 -40.87 -7.19 39.25
C VAL A 514 -39.66 -7.03 38.31
N ILE A 515 -38.58 -7.75 38.57
CA ILE A 515 -37.39 -7.74 37.70
C ILE A 515 -37.74 -8.31 36.33
N GLY A 516 -38.49 -9.43 36.29
CA GLY A 516 -38.92 -10.05 35.04
C GLY A 516 -39.74 -9.11 34.17
N GLN A 517 -40.71 -8.40 34.77
CA GLN A 517 -41.52 -7.41 34.05
C GLN A 517 -40.67 -6.22 33.60
N PHE A 518 -39.78 -5.72 34.45
CA PHE A 518 -38.90 -4.61 34.10
C PHE A 518 -38.01 -4.93 32.90
N ILE A 519 -37.45 -6.14 32.84
CA ILE A 519 -36.66 -6.59 31.69
C ILE A 519 -37.52 -6.67 30.42
N ALA A 520 -38.71 -7.27 30.53
CA ALA A 520 -39.63 -7.36 29.41
C ALA A 520 -39.99 -5.96 28.87
N ASP A 521 -40.23 -5.00 29.74
CA ASP A 521 -40.59 -3.63 29.35
C ASP A 521 -39.42 -2.91 28.67
N GLN A 522 -38.18 -3.08 29.17
CA GLN A 522 -37.00 -2.39 28.61
C GLN A 522 -36.45 -3.07 27.35
N PHE A 523 -36.62 -4.38 27.20
CA PHE A 523 -35.97 -5.17 26.15
C PHE A 523 -36.96 -5.91 25.24
N GLY A 524 -38.15 -5.34 25.04
CA GLY A 524 -39.09 -5.79 24.01
C GLY A 524 -39.70 -7.18 24.26
N GLY A 525 -40.00 -7.49 25.52
CA GLY A 525 -40.65 -8.74 25.94
C GLY A 525 -39.70 -9.88 26.29
N LYS A 526 -38.38 -9.66 26.17
CA LYS A 526 -37.37 -10.67 26.47
C LYS A 526 -37.30 -11.03 27.95
N ARG A 527 -36.88 -12.27 28.23
CA ARG A 527 -36.55 -12.76 29.59
C ARG A 527 -35.04 -12.66 29.84
N TRP A 528 -34.63 -12.66 31.11
CA TRP A 528 -33.21 -12.59 31.51
C TRP A 528 -32.28 -13.54 30.75
N SER A 529 -32.72 -14.79 30.53
CA SER A 529 -31.95 -15.82 29.82
C SER A 529 -31.74 -15.52 28.34
N GLU A 530 -32.57 -14.66 27.75
CA GLU A 530 -32.58 -14.32 26.32
C GLU A 530 -31.81 -13.02 26.02
N LEU A 531 -31.34 -12.32 27.06
CA LEU A 531 -30.54 -11.11 26.90
C LEU A 531 -29.11 -11.45 26.45
N THR A 532 -28.64 -10.74 25.43
CA THR A 532 -27.22 -10.74 25.05
C THR A 532 -26.37 -10.03 26.12
N GLU A 533 -25.05 -10.16 26.05
CA GLU A 533 -24.14 -9.53 27.00
C GLU A 533 -24.21 -7.99 26.97
N ASP A 534 -24.30 -7.40 25.78
CA ASP A 534 -24.54 -5.96 25.60
C ASP A 534 -25.87 -5.55 26.23
N GLU A 535 -26.95 -6.33 26.03
CA GLU A 535 -28.26 -6.05 26.63
C GLU A 535 -28.22 -6.18 28.17
N ARG A 536 -27.42 -7.09 28.73
CA ARG A 536 -27.20 -7.18 30.19
C ARG A 536 -26.44 -5.98 30.72
N LEU A 537 -25.47 -5.46 29.97
CA LEU A 537 -24.76 -4.22 30.34
C LEU A 537 -25.73 -3.03 30.34
N PHE A 538 -26.61 -2.93 29.33
CA PHE A 538 -27.69 -1.94 29.32
C PHE A 538 -28.66 -2.13 30.48
N LEU A 539 -29.03 -3.36 30.82
CA LEU A 539 -29.91 -3.63 31.95
C LEU A 539 -29.29 -3.18 33.28
N LEU A 540 -27.98 -3.40 33.50
CA LEU A 540 -27.27 -2.87 34.66
C LEU A 540 -27.34 -1.35 34.74
N TYR A 541 -27.20 -0.66 33.59
CA TYR A 541 -27.35 0.78 33.52
C TYR A 541 -28.76 1.22 33.93
N HIS A 542 -29.81 0.58 33.37
CA HIS A 542 -31.20 0.89 33.73
C HIS A 542 -31.48 0.66 35.22
N LEU A 543 -31.00 -0.44 35.80
CA LEU A 543 -31.16 -0.72 37.24
C LEU A 543 -30.43 0.31 38.12
N ARG A 544 -29.27 0.80 37.71
CA ARG A 544 -28.53 1.87 38.43
C ARG A 544 -29.20 3.24 38.33
N VAL A 545 -29.95 3.49 37.26
CA VAL A 545 -30.73 4.72 37.11
C VAL A 545 -31.96 4.68 38.02
N VAL A 546 -32.59 3.51 38.20
CA VAL A 546 -33.76 3.37 39.07
C VAL A 546 -33.40 3.40 40.57
N ASP A 547 -32.16 3.05 40.93
CA ASP A 547 -31.65 3.12 42.31
C ASP A 547 -31.18 4.54 42.74
N ARG A 548 -31.23 5.52 41.82
CA ARG A 548 -30.98 6.95 42.08
C ARG A 548 -32.29 7.72 42.13
#